data_AF-A0A1Q8CM95-F1
#
_entry.id   AF-A0A1Q8CM95-F1
#
_cell.length_a   1.000
_cell.length_b   1.000
_cell.length_c   1.000
_cell.angle_alpha   90.00
_cell.angle_beta   90.00
_cell.angle_gamma   90.00
#
_symmetry.space_group_name_H-M   'P 1'
#
loop_
_entity.id
_entity.type
_entity.pdbx_description
1 polymer ?
#
loop_
_entity_poly.entity_id
_entity_poly.type
_entity_poly.pdbx_seq_one_letter_code
_entity_poly.pdbx_strand_id
1 'polypeptide(L)'
;MRLLITTCATALLTVGVAPGAAATPSAPEPACDTPSRTATETVVSTADGRTLWTYTHSVRYCVEGGKIYHVDDPTGDVTIIDESCGSDNRLQDWSKGEPGGETVNTFTMGLVSCDPPDAEPYQVNPWVILDVAANGNHEAKKGIQPR
;
A
#
# COMPACT_ATOMS: atom_id res chain seq x y z
N MET A 1 -54.07 18.44 63.06
CA MET A 1 -52.63 18.20 63.28
C MET A 1 -52.05 17.69 61.96
N ARG A 2 -51.22 18.52 61.27
CA ARG A 2 -50.43 18.28 60.01
C ARG A 2 -51.27 17.98 58.73
N LEU A 3 -51.40 18.83 57.69
CA LEU A 3 -50.44 19.43 56.70
C LEU A 3 -49.61 18.33 56.00
N LEU A 4 -49.46 18.16 54.66
CA LEU A 4 -49.40 19.00 53.44
C LEU A 4 -49.77 18.11 52.21
N ILE A 5 -50.53 18.56 51.20
CA ILE A 5 -50.18 19.33 49.97
C ILE A 5 -49.22 18.61 48.99
N THR A 6 -49.80 18.31 47.82
CA THR A 6 -49.28 17.88 46.52
C THR A 6 -48.08 18.69 46.01
N THR A 7 -47.12 18.04 45.34
CA THR A 7 -46.28 18.71 44.33
C THR A 7 -45.79 17.74 43.25
N CYS A 8 -46.18 18.04 42.00
CA CYS A 8 -45.67 17.43 40.78
C CYS A 8 -44.18 17.75 40.61
N ALA A 9 -43.39 16.77 40.18
CA ALA A 9 -42.06 17.01 39.61
C ALA A 9 -41.99 16.34 38.24
N THR A 10 -42.31 17.12 37.22
CA THR A 10 -42.09 16.80 35.81
C THR A 10 -40.59 16.88 35.54
N ALA A 11 -39.95 15.74 35.25
CA ALA A 11 -38.56 15.71 34.85
C ALA A 11 -38.42 16.24 33.41
N LEU A 12 -37.87 17.45 33.26
CA LEU A 12 -37.42 17.99 31.98
C LEU A 12 -36.15 17.26 31.53
N LEU A 13 -36.25 16.48 30.46
CA LEU A 13 -35.11 15.96 29.71
C LEU A 13 -34.46 17.13 28.94
N THR A 14 -33.33 17.64 29.43
CA THR A 14 -32.47 18.53 28.68
C THR A 14 -31.65 17.71 27.68
N VAL A 15 -32.01 17.80 26.39
CA VAL A 15 -31.16 17.36 25.28
C VAL A 15 -29.94 18.29 25.25
N GLY A 16 -28.83 17.84 25.80
CA GLY A 16 -27.53 18.48 25.62
C GLY A 16 -27.08 18.33 24.18
N VAL A 17 -27.21 19.39 23.39
CA VAL A 17 -26.59 19.48 22.07
C VAL A 17 -25.09 19.64 22.30
N ALA A 18 -24.32 18.58 22.07
CA ALA A 18 -22.86 18.67 22.06
C ALA A 18 -22.44 19.59 20.89
N PRO A 19 -21.53 20.56 21.11
CA PRO A 19 -20.98 21.35 20.01
C PRO A 19 -20.28 20.39 19.05
N GLY A 20 -20.77 20.35 17.80
CA GLY A 20 -20.18 19.55 16.73
C GLY A 20 -18.71 19.91 16.59
N ALA A 21 -17.85 18.89 16.66
CA ALA A 21 -16.45 19.02 16.32
C ALA A 21 -16.37 19.52 14.88
N ALA A 22 -15.98 20.78 14.69
CA ALA A 22 -15.63 21.29 13.38
C ALA A 22 -14.48 20.42 12.86
N ALA A 23 -14.72 19.68 11.79
CA ALA A 23 -13.67 18.94 11.11
C ALA A 23 -12.59 19.95 10.73
N THR A 24 -11.39 19.77 11.28
CA THR A 24 -10.23 20.55 10.85
C THR A 24 -10.05 20.29 9.36
N PRO A 25 -10.00 21.32 8.50
CA PRO A 25 -9.70 21.08 7.09
C PRO A 25 -8.37 20.35 7.03
N SER A 26 -8.37 19.14 6.46
CA SER A 26 -7.12 18.44 6.15
C SER A 26 -6.27 19.38 5.33
N ALA A 27 -5.05 19.65 5.81
CA ALA A 27 -4.07 20.38 5.01
C ALA A 27 -3.97 19.69 3.64
N PRO A 28 -3.86 20.45 2.54
CA PRO A 28 -3.69 19.85 1.23
C PRO A 28 -2.49 18.89 1.30
N GLU A 29 -2.70 17.65 0.89
CA GLU A 29 -1.59 16.70 0.73
C GLU A 29 -0.56 17.36 -0.18
N PRO A 30 0.73 17.35 0.19
CA PRO A 30 1.76 17.98 -0.62
C PRO A 30 1.74 17.38 -2.02
N ALA A 31 1.27 18.16 -2.99
CA ALA A 31 1.24 17.74 -4.37
C ALA A 31 2.68 17.55 -4.86
N CYS A 32 2.91 16.45 -5.58
CA CYS A 32 4.17 16.14 -6.26
C CYS A 32 4.41 17.09 -7.44
N ASP A 33 4.65 18.38 -7.17
CA ASP A 33 4.89 19.40 -8.17
C ASP A 33 6.37 19.42 -8.59
N THR A 34 6.77 18.34 -9.27
CA THR A 34 7.92 18.20 -10.18
C THR A 34 9.38 18.23 -9.65
N PRO A 35 10.28 17.43 -10.29
CA PRO A 35 9.99 16.23 -11.06
C PRO A 35 9.85 15.01 -10.14
N SER A 36 8.66 14.40 -10.17
CA SER A 36 8.46 13.05 -9.61
C SER A 36 9.33 12.04 -10.36
N ARG A 37 9.83 11.05 -9.65
CA ARG A 37 10.63 9.95 -10.18
C ARG A 37 9.90 8.65 -9.97
N THR A 38 10.24 7.65 -10.77
CA THR A 38 9.72 6.30 -10.66
C THR A 38 10.88 5.32 -10.56
N ALA A 39 10.82 4.42 -9.58
CA ALA A 39 11.69 3.26 -9.51
C ALA A 39 10.85 2.01 -9.78
N THR A 40 11.38 1.08 -10.56
CA THR A 40 10.66 -0.12 -10.99
C THR A 40 11.60 -1.30 -11.00
N GLU A 41 11.10 -2.45 -10.54
CA GLU A 41 11.83 -3.72 -10.60
C GLU A 41 10.88 -4.86 -10.93
N THR A 42 11.35 -5.81 -11.75
CA THR A 42 10.55 -6.95 -12.21
C THR A 42 11.16 -8.29 -11.78
N VAL A 43 10.29 -9.18 -11.28
CA VAL A 43 10.52 -10.62 -11.11
C VAL A 43 9.96 -11.33 -12.34
N VAL A 44 10.74 -12.26 -12.89
CA VAL A 44 10.33 -13.07 -14.05
C VAL A 44 10.34 -14.53 -13.62
N SER A 45 9.24 -15.24 -13.87
CA SER A 45 9.16 -16.68 -13.69
C SER A 45 9.28 -17.39 -15.04
N THR A 46 10.13 -18.41 -15.10
CA THR A 46 10.36 -19.19 -16.31
C THR A 46 10.32 -20.68 -16.00
N ALA A 47 9.68 -21.46 -16.87
CA ALA A 47 9.76 -22.92 -16.88
C ALA A 47 10.04 -23.40 -18.31
N ASP A 48 10.95 -24.36 -18.46
CA ASP A 48 11.35 -24.94 -19.75
C ASP A 48 11.72 -23.89 -20.82
N GLY A 49 12.37 -22.80 -20.39
CA GLY A 49 12.79 -21.70 -21.27
C GLY A 49 11.66 -20.76 -21.71
N ARG A 50 10.43 -20.93 -21.19
CA ARG A 50 9.28 -20.05 -21.45
C ARG A 50 8.98 -19.20 -20.22
N THR A 51 8.64 -17.93 -20.43
CA THR A 51 8.15 -17.06 -19.34
C THR A 51 6.71 -17.41 -19.03
N LEU A 52 6.41 -17.68 -17.76
CA LEU A 52 5.06 -17.99 -17.30
C LEU A 52 4.30 -16.74 -16.88
N TRP A 53 4.99 -15.86 -16.15
CA TRP A 53 4.44 -14.61 -15.64
C TRP A 53 5.56 -13.67 -15.23
N THR A 54 5.22 -12.39 -15.10
CA THR A 54 6.09 -11.37 -14.50
C THR A 54 5.39 -10.66 -13.35
N TYR A 55 6.14 -10.25 -12.35
CA TYR A 55 5.67 -9.38 -11.28
C TYR A 55 6.49 -8.10 -11.24
N THR A 56 5.84 -6.96 -11.41
CA THR A 56 6.50 -5.65 -11.48
C THR A 56 6.12 -4.81 -10.27
N HIS A 57 7.11 -4.45 -9.47
CA HIS A 57 6.98 -3.47 -8.40
C HIS A 57 7.36 -2.10 -8.95
N SER A 58 6.49 -1.10 -8.76
CA SER A 58 6.78 0.29 -9.08
C SER A 58 6.47 1.20 -7.90
N VAL A 59 7.32 2.20 -7.66
CA VAL A 59 7.06 3.27 -6.69
C VAL A 59 7.36 4.61 -7.33
N ARG A 60 6.44 5.56 -7.14
CA ARG A 60 6.63 6.96 -7.54
C ARG A 60 6.94 7.79 -6.30
N TYR A 61 7.89 8.71 -6.43
CA TYR A 61 8.36 9.54 -5.31
C TYR A 61 8.82 10.91 -5.80
N CYS A 62 8.87 11.88 -4.89
CA CYS A 62 9.27 13.24 -5.21
C CYS A 62 10.45 13.70 -4.38
N VAL A 63 11.32 14.48 -5.04
CA VAL A 63 12.61 14.90 -4.50
C VAL A 63 12.70 16.42 -4.52
N GLU A 64 13.02 17.00 -3.37
CA GLU A 64 13.26 18.43 -3.21
C GLU A 64 14.54 18.62 -2.39
N GLY A 65 15.45 19.49 -2.85
CA GLY A 65 16.71 19.74 -2.14
C GLY A 65 17.59 18.50 -1.90
N GLY A 66 17.47 17.47 -2.74
CA GLY A 66 18.19 16.20 -2.59
C GLY A 66 17.57 15.24 -1.57
N LYS A 67 16.33 15.48 -1.13
CA LYS A 67 15.62 14.67 -0.14
C LYS A 67 14.28 14.19 -0.69
N ILE A 68 13.86 13.00 -0.30
CA ILE A 68 12.55 12.43 -0.62
C ILE A 68 11.53 13.03 0.34
N TYR A 69 10.58 13.81 -0.17
CA TYR A 69 9.56 14.46 0.67
C TYR A 69 8.18 13.80 0.55
N HIS A 70 7.94 13.07 -0.54
CA HIS A 70 6.69 12.35 -0.78
C HIS A 70 6.97 11.04 -1.53
N VAL A 71 6.21 10.01 -1.19
CA VAL A 71 6.28 8.68 -1.81
C VAL A 71 4.83 8.21 -1.96
N ASP A 72 4.44 7.90 -3.19
CA ASP A 72 3.14 7.30 -3.48
C ASP A 72 3.10 5.84 -2.99
N ASP A 73 1.90 5.30 -2.79
CA ASP A 73 1.74 3.89 -2.44
C ASP A 73 2.40 2.99 -3.51
N PRO A 74 3.27 2.05 -3.10
CA PRO A 74 3.99 1.21 -4.06
C PRO A 74 3.00 0.23 -4.74
N THR A 75 3.11 0.11 -6.05
CA THR A 75 2.27 -0.80 -6.85
C THR A 75 3.00 -2.09 -7.16
N GLY A 76 2.25 -3.19 -7.23
CA GLY A 76 2.78 -4.51 -7.53
C GLY A 76 1.84 -5.22 -8.49
N ASP A 77 2.26 -5.38 -9.74
CA ASP A 77 1.41 -5.83 -10.84
C ASP A 77 1.89 -7.18 -11.38
N VAL A 78 1.00 -8.18 -11.38
CA VAL A 78 1.27 -9.46 -12.05
C VAL A 78 0.78 -9.41 -13.49
N THR A 79 1.63 -9.77 -14.43
CA THR A 79 1.24 -10.06 -15.82
C THR A 79 1.37 -11.55 -16.07
N ILE A 80 0.23 -12.19 -16.36
CA ILE A 80 0.16 -13.60 -16.75
C ILE A 80 0.46 -13.72 -18.24
N ILE A 81 1.40 -14.61 -18.60
CA ILE A 81 1.82 -14.84 -19.99
C ILE A 81 1.41 -16.25 -20.43
N ASP A 82 1.55 -17.25 -19.55
CA ASP A 82 1.07 -18.61 -19.77
C ASP A 82 -0.32 -18.79 -19.12
N GLU A 83 -1.27 -19.32 -19.89
CA GLU A 83 -2.67 -19.47 -19.49
C GLU A 83 -2.90 -20.51 -18.39
N SER A 84 -1.90 -21.37 -18.12
CA SER A 84 -1.93 -22.27 -16.96
C SER A 84 -1.78 -21.53 -15.64
N CYS A 85 -1.41 -20.23 -15.66
CA CYS A 85 -1.27 -19.41 -14.48
C CYS A 85 -2.41 -18.40 -14.34
N GLY A 86 -2.63 -17.96 -13.10
CA GLY A 86 -3.52 -16.87 -12.72
C GLY A 86 -2.93 -16.10 -11.54
N SER A 87 -3.43 -14.90 -11.31
CA SER A 87 -3.04 -14.11 -10.15
C SER A 87 -4.25 -13.75 -9.31
N ASP A 88 -4.04 -13.82 -8.00
CA ASP A 88 -4.89 -13.13 -7.04
C ASP A 88 -4.16 -11.84 -6.65
N ASN A 89 -4.93 -10.79 -6.34
CA ASN A 89 -4.45 -9.42 -6.14
C ASN A 89 -3.23 -9.27 -5.20
N ARG A 90 -2.63 -8.07 -5.22
CA ARG A 90 -1.58 -7.61 -4.30
C ARG A 90 -1.90 -8.00 -2.84
N LEU A 91 -1.02 -8.79 -2.22
CA LEU A 91 -1.25 -9.30 -0.88
C LEU A 91 -0.84 -8.30 0.20
N GLN A 92 0.32 -7.69 0.00
CA GLN A 92 0.96 -6.82 1.00
C GLN A 92 1.80 -5.78 0.30
N ASP A 93 1.83 -4.60 0.90
CA ASP A 93 2.68 -3.50 0.52
C ASP A 93 3.02 -2.67 1.76
N TRP A 94 4.14 -1.97 1.70
CA TRP A 94 4.48 -0.92 2.66
C TRP A 94 5.61 -0.04 2.13
N SER A 95 5.70 1.16 2.70
CA SER A 95 6.83 2.07 2.54
C SER A 95 7.38 2.44 3.92
N LYS A 96 8.71 2.45 4.05
CA LYS A 96 9.43 2.84 5.27
C LYS A 96 10.50 3.86 4.92
N GLY A 97 10.39 5.03 5.52
CA GLY A 97 11.33 6.13 5.39
C GLY A 97 10.82 7.32 6.19
N GLU A 98 11.71 8.27 6.47
CA GLU A 98 11.32 9.53 7.10
C GLU A 98 11.02 10.56 6.00
N PRO A 99 9.94 11.35 6.11
CA PRO A 99 9.76 12.52 5.26
C PRO A 99 10.99 13.43 5.33
N GLY A 100 11.58 13.76 4.19
CA GLY A 100 12.82 14.53 4.11
C GLY A 100 14.10 13.71 4.29
N GLY A 101 14.01 12.37 4.28
CA GLY A 101 15.15 11.46 4.23
C GLY A 101 15.80 11.38 2.84
N GLU A 102 16.99 10.81 2.76
CA GLU A 102 17.71 10.63 1.49
C GLU A 102 17.30 9.34 0.77
N THR A 103 16.69 8.40 1.50
CA THR A 103 16.28 7.09 1.00
C THR A 103 14.91 6.69 1.54
N VAL A 104 14.15 5.96 0.73
CA VAL A 104 12.94 5.24 1.14
C VAL A 104 13.07 3.77 0.76
N ASN A 105 12.63 2.89 1.66
CA ASN A 105 12.51 1.46 1.38
C ASN A 105 11.04 1.12 1.13
N THR A 106 10.71 0.46 0.02
CA THR A 106 9.36 0.01 -0.28
C THR A 106 9.31 -1.47 -0.53
N PHE A 107 8.16 -2.07 -0.28
CA PHE A 107 7.92 -3.50 -0.46
C PHE A 107 6.58 -3.74 -1.12
N THR A 108 6.53 -4.72 -2.01
CA THR A 108 5.28 -5.28 -2.53
C THR A 108 5.39 -6.80 -2.67
N MET A 109 4.26 -7.47 -2.48
CA MET A 109 4.11 -8.91 -2.68
C MET A 109 2.80 -9.23 -3.41
N GLY A 110 2.88 -10.10 -4.40
CA GLY A 110 1.73 -10.63 -5.13
C GLY A 110 1.40 -12.08 -4.75
N LEU A 111 0.35 -12.63 -5.35
CA LEU A 111 0.04 -14.05 -5.33
C LEU A 111 -0.18 -14.55 -6.76
N VAL A 112 0.52 -15.63 -7.11
CA VAL A 112 0.36 -16.29 -8.40
C VAL A 112 0.08 -17.77 -8.14
N SER A 113 -0.94 -18.28 -8.82
CA SER A 113 -1.33 -19.68 -8.81
C SER A 113 -1.11 -20.23 -10.21
N CYS A 114 -0.53 -21.43 -10.35
CA CYS A 114 -0.41 -22.10 -11.64
C CYS A 114 -0.90 -23.54 -11.53
N ASP A 115 -1.57 -24.00 -12.58
CA ASP A 115 -2.13 -25.34 -12.75
C ASP A 115 -1.67 -25.90 -14.11
N PRO A 116 -0.38 -26.25 -14.24
CA PRO A 116 0.14 -26.81 -15.48
C PRO A 116 -0.38 -28.25 -15.70
N PRO A 117 -0.62 -28.67 -16.96
CA PRO A 117 -1.22 -29.98 -17.24
C PRO A 117 -0.36 -31.18 -16.84
N ASP A 118 0.96 -30.99 -16.73
CA ASP A 118 1.96 -32.05 -16.50
C ASP A 118 2.66 -31.95 -15.13
N ALA A 119 2.17 -31.09 -14.22
CA ALA A 119 2.70 -31.00 -12.87
C ALA A 119 1.59 -30.70 -11.85
N GLU A 120 1.92 -30.84 -10.56
CA GLU A 120 0.99 -30.48 -9.50
C GLU A 120 0.72 -28.96 -9.49
N PRO A 121 -0.53 -28.54 -9.26
CA PRO A 121 -0.85 -27.14 -9.06
C PRO A 121 -0.03 -26.54 -7.92
N TYR A 122 0.41 -25.30 -8.07
CA TYR A 122 1.22 -24.62 -7.07
C TYR A 122 0.86 -23.15 -6.93
N GLN A 123 1.18 -22.59 -5.77
CA GLN A 123 1.05 -21.16 -5.49
C GLN A 123 2.39 -20.59 -5.02
N VAL A 124 2.67 -19.37 -5.46
CA VAL A 124 3.88 -18.64 -5.10
C VAL A 124 3.58 -17.17 -4.85
N ASN A 125 4.41 -16.56 -4.02
CA ASN A 125 4.39 -15.15 -3.71
C ASN A 125 5.63 -14.48 -4.29
N PRO A 126 5.55 -13.85 -5.48
CA PRO A 126 6.61 -12.95 -5.90
C PRO A 126 6.65 -11.74 -4.97
N TRP A 127 7.85 -11.31 -4.62
CA TRP A 127 8.05 -10.15 -3.76
C TRP A 127 9.26 -9.32 -4.22
N VAL A 128 9.19 -8.02 -3.97
CA VAL A 128 10.27 -7.07 -4.25
C VAL A 128 10.37 -6.07 -3.11
N ILE A 129 11.60 -5.82 -2.66
CA ILE A 129 11.99 -4.69 -1.82
C ILE A 129 12.82 -3.74 -2.69
N LEU A 130 12.44 -2.45 -2.73
CA LEU A 130 13.19 -1.38 -3.39
C LEU A 130 13.77 -0.43 -2.35
N ASP A 131 15.09 -0.23 -2.39
CA ASP A 131 15.80 0.83 -1.67
C ASP A 131 16.04 1.97 -2.65
N VAL A 132 15.24 3.04 -2.56
CA VAL A 132 15.24 4.15 -3.52
C VAL A 132 15.91 5.38 -2.91
N ALA A 133 16.88 5.95 -3.62
CA ALA A 133 17.60 7.16 -3.21
C ALA A 133 17.07 8.40 -3.93
N ALA A 134 17.13 9.55 -3.25
CA ALA A 134 16.73 10.84 -3.80
C ALA A 134 17.46 11.23 -5.10
N ASN A 135 18.66 10.71 -5.31
CA ASN A 135 19.43 10.94 -6.53
C ASN A 135 18.94 10.15 -7.75
N GLY A 136 17.95 9.26 -7.59
CA GLY A 136 17.36 8.49 -8.69
C GLY A 136 17.81 7.03 -8.74
N ASN A 137 18.90 6.71 -8.05
CA ASN A 137 19.39 5.34 -7.96
C ASN A 137 18.45 4.51 -7.09
N HIS A 138 18.40 3.22 -7.36
CA HIS A 138 17.75 2.26 -6.48
C HIS A 138 18.52 0.95 -6.45
N GLU A 139 18.43 0.25 -5.34
CA GLU A 139 18.82 -1.14 -5.19
C GLU A 139 17.57 -1.99 -4.99
N ALA A 140 17.64 -3.24 -5.39
CA ALA A 140 16.50 -4.15 -5.28
C ALA A 140 16.91 -5.48 -4.65
N LYS A 141 16.03 -6.00 -3.79
CA LYS A 141 16.00 -7.41 -3.39
C LYS A 141 14.69 -8.00 -3.87
N LYS A 142 14.73 -9.18 -4.45
CA LYS A 142 13.54 -9.81 -5.02
C LYS A 142 13.59 -11.32 -4.91
N GLY A 143 12.43 -11.95 -4.96
CA GLY A 143 12.34 -13.39 -4.91
C GLY A 143 10.96 -13.93 -5.21
N ILE A 144 10.87 -15.26 -5.17
CA ILE A 144 9.65 -16.04 -5.30
C ILE A 144 9.61 -16.95 -4.07
N GLN A 145 8.58 -16.78 -3.23
CA GLN A 145 8.37 -17.62 -2.06
C GLN A 145 7.30 -18.69 -2.37
N PRO A 146 7.58 -19.99 -2.20
CA PRO A 146 6.55 -21.03 -2.25
C PRO A 146 5.53 -20.85 -1.12
N ARG A 147 4.26 -21.14 -1.40
CA ARG A 147 3.17 -21.09 -0.42
C ARG A 147 2.83 -22.48 0.13
#